data_AF-A0AAN4YU88-F1
#
_entry.id   AF-A0AAN4YU88-F1
#
_cell.length_a   1.000
_cell.length_b   1.000
_cell.length_c   1.000
_cell.angle_alpha   90.00
_cell.angle_beta   90.00
_cell.angle_gamma   90.00
#
_symmetry.space_group_name_H-M   'P 1'
#
loop_
_entity.id
_entity.type
_entity.pdbx_description
1 polymer ?
#
loop_
_entity_poly.entity_id
_entity_poly.type
_entity_poly.pdbx_seq_one_letter_code
_entity_poly.pdbx_strand_id
1 'polypeptide(L)'
;MSEETHDAATLGPMAIQTAVLVSGALGWILTVSMCFCLSDFEGILNSPTGLPAAQIFLNAGGKRGGTIMWGFAILVQFFTGCSAMLADTRMAYAFARDEALPFSSYVIP
;
A
#
# COMPACT_ATOMS: atom_id res chain seq x y z
N MET A 1 14.38 -8.41 12.69
CA MET A 1 15.10 -7.94 11.48
C MET A 1 16.40 -7.21 11.84
N SER A 2 16.48 -6.48 12.95
CA SER A 2 17.70 -5.77 13.38
C SER A 2 18.86 -6.71 13.77
N GLU A 3 18.57 -7.95 14.16
CA GLU A 3 19.59 -8.93 14.59
C GLU A 3 20.28 -9.68 13.42
N GLU A 4 19.65 -9.69 12.23
CA GLU A 4 20.19 -10.35 11.02
C GLU A 4 20.72 -9.36 9.98
N THR A 5 20.63 -8.06 10.26
CA THR A 5 21.12 -6.99 9.37
C THR A 5 22.45 -6.48 9.92
N HIS A 6 23.55 -6.72 9.19
CA HIS A 6 24.85 -6.15 9.52
C HIS A 6 24.74 -4.62 9.58
N ASP A 7 25.11 -3.99 10.68
CA ASP A 7 24.99 -2.53 10.89
C ASP A 7 23.54 -1.95 10.90
N ALA A 8 22.61 -2.64 11.56
CA ALA A 8 21.21 -2.21 11.66
C ALA A 8 20.99 -0.79 12.23
N ALA A 9 21.90 -0.29 13.07
CA ALA A 9 21.82 1.07 13.64
C ALA A 9 21.94 2.17 12.57
N THR A 10 22.71 1.93 11.50
CA THR A 10 22.95 2.90 10.42
C THR A 10 22.09 2.58 9.21
N LEU A 11 21.90 1.30 8.90
CA LEU A 11 21.08 0.87 7.76
C LEU A 11 19.58 1.03 8.00
N GLY A 12 19.12 0.91 9.25
CA GLY A 12 17.72 1.13 9.63
C GLY A 12 17.21 2.51 9.20
N PRO A 13 17.80 3.63 9.64
CA PRO A 13 17.35 4.97 9.25
C PRO A 13 17.51 5.24 7.73
N MET A 14 18.56 4.73 7.09
CA MET A 14 18.73 4.85 5.63
C MET A 14 17.65 4.10 4.84
N ALA A 15 17.27 2.90 5.29
CA ALA A 15 16.21 2.11 4.67
C ALA A 15 14.85 2.81 4.77
N ILE A 16 14.54 3.42 5.92
CA ILE A 16 13.29 4.17 6.10
C ILE A 16 13.24 5.40 5.16
N GLN A 17 14.32 6.18 5.11
CA GLN A 17 14.38 7.37 4.24
C GLN A 17 14.23 7.01 2.76
N THR A 18 14.95 5.99 2.30
CA THR A 18 14.86 5.52 0.91
C THR A 18 13.48 4.94 0.60
N ALA A 19 12.86 4.20 1.51
CA ALA A 19 11.50 3.70 1.34
C ALA A 19 10.47 4.84 1.21
N VAL A 20 10.56 5.87 2.04
CA VAL A 20 9.66 7.04 1.98
C VAL A 20 9.86 7.83 0.68
N LEU A 21 11.11 8.07 0.27
CA LEU A 21 11.41 8.81 -0.96
C LEU A 21 10.92 8.06 -2.20
N VAL A 22 11.18 6.76 -2.28
CA VAL A 22 10.75 5.93 -3.43
C VAL A 22 9.22 5.81 -3.48
N SER A 23 8.58 5.55 -2.34
CA SER A 23 7.12 5.48 -2.25
C SER A 23 6.46 6.81 -2.62
N GLY A 24 6.99 7.92 -2.10
CA GLY A 24 6.48 9.26 -2.42
C GLY A 24 6.64 9.62 -3.89
N ALA A 25 7.81 9.35 -4.48
CA ALA A 25 8.06 9.61 -5.90
C ALA A 25 7.15 8.77 -6.81
N LEU A 26 7.01 7.47 -6.53
CA LEU A 26 6.12 6.59 -7.29
C LEU A 26 4.64 7.00 -7.14
N GLY A 27 4.20 7.33 -5.93
CA GLY A 27 2.84 7.82 -5.67
C GLY A 27 2.53 9.12 -6.40
N TRP A 28 3.49 10.04 -6.47
CA TRP A 28 3.36 11.27 -7.23
C TRP A 28 3.22 11.02 -8.74
N ILE A 29 4.07 10.18 -9.31
CA ILE A 29 4.00 9.80 -10.74
C ILE A 29 2.65 9.14 -11.05
N LEU A 30 2.16 8.26 -10.18
CA LEU A 30 0.86 7.61 -10.32
C LEU A 30 -0.29 8.63 -10.28
N THR A 31 -0.21 9.63 -9.40
CA THR A 31 -1.23 10.67 -9.30
C THR A 31 -1.25 11.56 -10.55
N VAL A 32 -0.09 11.95 -11.07
CA VAL A 32 0.03 12.73 -12.30
C VAL A 32 -0.51 11.95 -13.50
N SER A 33 -0.14 10.67 -13.64
CA SER A 33 -0.64 9.82 -14.72
C SER A 33 -2.16 9.61 -14.65
N MET A 34 -2.72 9.41 -13.44
CA MET A 34 -4.18 9.36 -13.26
C MET A 34 -4.87 10.66 -13.68
N CYS A 35 -4.30 11.83 -13.39
CA CYS A 35 -4.85 13.12 -13.83
C CYS A 35 -4.89 13.25 -15.36
N PHE A 36 -3.87 12.77 -16.08
CA PHE A 36 -3.86 12.80 -17.54
C PHE A 36 -4.86 11.82 -18.18
N CYS A 37 -5.17 10.70 -17.51
CA CYS A 37 -6.17 9.74 -17.98
C CYS A 37 -7.62 10.15 -17.63
N LEU A 38 -7.79 11.24 -16.89
CA LEU A 38 -9.06 11.73 -16.37
C LEU A 38 -9.74 12.68 -17.38
N SER A 39 -10.29 12.13 -18.46
CA SER A 39 -10.97 12.94 -19.49
C SER A 39 -12.36 13.45 -19.08
N ASP A 40 -13.09 12.73 -18.23
CA ASP A 40 -14.46 13.10 -17.82
C ASP A 40 -14.66 12.83 -16.32
N PHE A 41 -14.39 13.84 -15.51
CA PHE A 41 -14.46 13.75 -14.04
C PHE A 41 -15.88 13.46 -13.56
N GLU A 42 -16.89 14.04 -14.22
CA GLU A 42 -18.29 13.93 -13.83
C GLU A 42 -18.88 12.56 -14.21
N GLY A 43 -18.47 12.01 -15.36
CA GLY A 43 -18.77 10.63 -15.77
C GLY A 43 -18.06 9.55 -14.94
N ILE A 44 -16.86 9.85 -14.41
CA ILE A 44 -16.13 8.93 -13.51
C ILE A 44 -16.74 8.92 -12.11
N LEU A 45 -17.11 10.08 -11.55
CA LEU A 45 -17.74 10.18 -10.24
C LEU A 45 -19.15 9.56 -10.19
N ASN A 46 -19.91 9.68 -11.28
CA ASN A 46 -21.24 9.08 -11.42
C ASN A 46 -21.19 7.70 -12.11
N SER A 47 -20.01 7.09 -12.27
CA SER A 47 -19.89 5.82 -12.98
C SER A 47 -20.68 4.71 -12.29
N PRO A 48 -21.42 3.87 -13.05
CA PRO A 48 -22.17 2.74 -12.50
C PRO A 48 -21.29 1.67 -11.83
N THR A 49 -19.96 1.76 -11.97
CA THR A 49 -19.02 0.88 -11.23
C THR A 49 -18.81 1.32 -9.78
N GLY A 50 -19.12 2.56 -9.41
CA GLY A 50 -18.93 3.09 -8.05
C GLY A 50 -17.46 3.18 -7.58
N LEU A 51 -16.50 2.77 -8.40
CA LEU A 51 -15.07 2.79 -8.12
C LEU A 51 -14.35 3.65 -9.17
N PRO A 52 -14.01 4.92 -8.82
CA PRO A 52 -13.36 5.86 -9.73
C PRO A 52 -12.05 5.32 -10.32
N ALA A 53 -11.25 4.62 -9.51
CA ALA A 53 -9.98 4.05 -9.95
C ALA A 53 -10.18 2.98 -11.05
N ALA A 54 -11.16 2.08 -10.89
CA ALA A 54 -11.46 1.06 -11.89
C ALA A 54 -11.90 1.68 -13.22
N GLN A 55 -12.67 2.77 -13.17
CA GLN A 55 -13.08 3.51 -14.36
C GLN A 55 -11.90 4.17 -15.07
N ILE A 56 -10.91 4.70 -14.35
CA ILE A 56 -9.69 5.26 -14.94
C ILE A 56 -8.90 4.19 -15.68
N PHE A 57 -8.75 2.98 -15.12
CA PHE A 57 -8.10 1.86 -15.80
C PHE A 57 -8.85 1.41 -17.05
N LEU A 58 -10.19 1.42 -17.02
CA LEU A 58 -11.03 1.12 -18.19
C LEU A 58 -10.93 2.20 -19.28
N ASN A 59 -10.86 3.48 -18.90
CA ASN A 59 -10.71 4.60 -19.83
C ASN A 59 -9.31 4.60 -20.47
N ALA A 60 -8.26 4.26 -19.72
CA ALA A 60 -6.89 4.22 -20.23
C ALA A 60 -6.59 2.98 -21.10
N GLY A 61 -7.09 1.80 -20.72
CA GLY A 61 -6.76 0.51 -21.36
C GLY A 61 -7.88 -0.16 -22.17
N GLY A 62 -9.05 0.47 -22.28
CA GLY A 62 -10.27 -0.13 -22.86
C GLY A 62 -10.82 -1.30 -22.02
N LYS A 63 -11.94 -1.90 -22.45
CA LYS A 63 -12.64 -2.95 -21.68
C LYS A 63 -11.76 -4.17 -21.34
N ARG A 64 -10.96 -4.67 -22.28
CA ARG A 64 -10.11 -5.86 -22.07
C ARG A 64 -8.82 -5.52 -21.31
N GLY A 65 -8.11 -4.48 -21.73
CA GLY A 65 -6.84 -4.08 -21.10
C GLY A 65 -7.04 -3.56 -19.67
N GLY A 66 -8.05 -2.69 -19.47
CA GLY A 66 -8.38 -2.14 -18.16
C GLY A 66 -8.81 -3.19 -17.14
N THR A 67 -9.59 -4.19 -17.56
CA THR A 67 -10.01 -5.29 -16.65
C THR A 67 -8.82 -6.16 -16.22
N ILE A 68 -7.88 -6.44 -17.12
CA ILE A 68 -6.66 -7.21 -16.79
C ILE A 68 -5.76 -6.41 -15.85
N MET A 69 -5.55 -5.12 -16.13
CA MET A 69 -4.77 -4.23 -15.25
C MET A 69 -5.39 -4.11 -13.86
N TRP A 70 -6.72 -3.99 -13.78
CA TRP A 70 -7.44 -3.94 -12.51
C TRP A 70 -7.32 -5.25 -11.72
N GLY A 71 -7.47 -6.40 -12.38
CA GLY A 71 -7.27 -7.71 -11.75
C GLY A 71 -5.86 -7.88 -11.19
N PHE A 72 -4.84 -7.42 -11.92
CA PHE A 72 -3.46 -7.44 -11.45
C PHE A 72 -3.25 -6.51 -10.25
N ALA A 73 -3.83 -5.31 -10.27
CA ALA A 73 -3.76 -4.37 -9.14
C ALA A 73 -4.37 -4.97 -7.86
N ILE A 74 -5.51 -5.66 -7.96
CA ILE A 74 -6.13 -6.37 -6.84
C ILE A 74 -5.19 -7.45 -6.27
N LEU A 75 -4.57 -8.26 -7.13
CA LEU A 75 -3.61 -9.28 -6.69
C LEU A 75 -2.42 -8.67 -5.94
N VAL A 76 -1.80 -7.63 -6.51
CA VAL A 76 -0.66 -6.95 -5.86
C VAL A 76 -1.07 -6.36 -4.52
N GLN A 77 -2.26 -5.74 -4.43
CA GLN A 77 -2.75 -5.16 -3.19
C GLN A 77 -3.04 -6.23 -2.12
N PHE A 78 -3.52 -7.41 -2.52
CA PHE A 78 -3.73 -8.54 -1.60
C PHE A 78 -2.41 -9.01 -0.97
N PHE A 79 -1.38 -9.26 -1.79
CA PHE A 79 -0.06 -9.66 -1.28
C PHE A 79 0.58 -8.59 -0.41
N THR A 80 0.46 -7.32 -0.81
CA THR A 80 0.96 -6.17 -0.04
C THR A 80 0.25 -6.07 1.31
N GLY A 81 -1.07 -6.23 1.33
CA GLY A 81 -1.88 -6.23 2.57
C GLY A 81 -1.51 -7.36 3.51
N CYS A 82 -1.36 -8.59 2.99
CA CYS A 82 -0.91 -9.73 3.78
C CYS A 82 0.48 -9.49 4.40
N SER A 83 1.41 -8.92 3.64
CA SER A 83 2.74 -8.59 4.14
C SER A 83 2.72 -7.51 5.23
N ALA A 84 1.89 -6.47 5.06
CA ALA A 84 1.73 -5.40 6.06
C ALA A 84 1.13 -5.95 7.37
N MET A 85 0.08 -6.76 7.26
CA MET A 85 -0.58 -7.37 8.43
C MET A 85 0.36 -8.30 9.23
N LEU A 86 1.27 -9.01 8.55
CA LEU A 86 2.34 -9.79 9.19
C LEU A 86 3.39 -8.91 9.89
N ALA A 87 3.66 -7.71 9.38
CA ALA A 87 4.55 -6.77 10.04
C ALA A 87 3.89 -6.12 11.27
N ASP A 88 2.63 -5.72 11.15
CA ASP A 88 1.85 -5.08 12.22
C ASP A 88 1.67 -6.02 13.41
N THR A 89 1.40 -7.31 13.17
CA THR A 89 1.30 -8.31 14.26
C THR A 89 2.62 -8.47 15.03
N ARG A 90 3.76 -8.42 14.35
CA ARG A 90 5.09 -8.46 15.00
C ARG A 90 5.35 -7.20 15.83
N MET A 91 4.97 -6.03 15.31
CA MET A 91 5.06 -4.77 16.04
C MET A 91 4.13 -4.74 17.26
N ALA A 92 2.89 -5.21 17.09
CA ALA A 92 1.89 -5.29 18.16
C ALA A 92 2.34 -6.22 19.30
N TYR A 93 2.94 -7.39 18.98
CA TYR A 93 3.49 -8.28 20.00
C TYR A 93 4.66 -7.65 20.77
N ALA A 94 5.54 -6.92 20.08
CA ALA A 94 6.62 -6.17 20.72
C ALA A 94 6.07 -5.08 21.66
N PHE A 95 5.06 -4.32 21.24
CA PHE A 95 4.41 -3.31 22.09
C PHE A 95 3.64 -3.90 23.27
N ALA A 96 3.02 -5.08 23.10
CA ALA A 96 2.40 -5.78 24.22
C ALA A 96 3.45 -6.22 25.26
N ARG A 97 4.62 -6.71 24.83
CA ARG A 97 5.75 -7.05 25.70
C ARG A 97 6.26 -5.84 26.50
N ASP A 98 6.21 -4.65 25.93
CA ASP A 98 6.62 -3.41 26.60
C ASP A 98 5.51 -2.82 27.51
N GLU A 99 4.44 -3.59 27.79
CA GLU A 99 3.27 -3.18 28.58
C GLU A 99 2.58 -1.89 28.09
N ALA A 100 2.81 -1.51 26.83
CA ALA A 100 2.36 -0.23 26.27
C ALA A 100 0.91 -0.23 25.77
N LEU A 101 0.20 -1.37 25.86
CA LEU A 101 -1.18 -1.54 25.41
C LEU A 101 -2.13 -1.89 26.57
N PRO A 102 -3.30 -1.23 26.71
CA PRO A 102 -4.33 -1.69 27.65
C PRO A 102 -4.78 -3.10 27.19
N PHE A 103 -4.73 -4.09 28.09
CA PHE A 103 -4.89 -5.54 27.85
C PHE A 103 -3.66 -6.32 27.33
N SER A 104 -2.43 -5.82 27.52
CA SER A 104 -1.19 -6.53 27.17
C SER A 104 -1.13 -7.99 27.67
N SER A 105 -1.72 -8.29 28.84
CA SER A 105 -1.73 -9.62 29.46
C SER A 105 -2.52 -10.70 28.73
N TYR A 106 -3.38 -10.37 27.75
CA TYR A 106 -4.14 -11.37 26.96
C TYR A 106 -3.47 -11.69 25.61
N VAL A 107 -2.59 -10.80 25.13
CA VAL A 107 -1.90 -10.93 23.83
C VAL A 107 -0.58 -11.70 23.96
N ILE A 108 -0.12 -11.90 25.21
CA ILE A 108 1.11 -12.60 25.57
C ILE A 108 0.68 -13.92 26.27
N PRO A 109 0.71 -15.07 25.58
CA PRO A 109 0.56 -16.37 26.26
C PRO A 109 1.80 -16.75 27.08
#